data_AF-A0A965A1V5-F1
#
_entry.id   AF-A0A965A1V5-F1
#
_cell.length_a   1.000
_cell.length_b   1.000
_cell.length_c   1.000
_cell.angle_alpha   90.00
_cell.angle_beta   90.00
_cell.angle_gamma   90.00
#
_symmetry.space_group_name_H-M   'P 1'
#
loop_
_entity.id
_entity.type
_entity.pdbx_description
1 polymer ?
#
loop_
_entity_poly.entity_id
_entity_poly.type
_entity_poly.pdbx_seq_one_letter_code
_entity_poly.pdbx_strand_id
1 'polypeptide(L)'
;MQLDRSVYDPDCRDCSRLSARAKLLVVGLAPGMHGANASGRPFTGDWCSDLLYGTLHAHGFAKNPRSLSRDDDQALIDCRLTNAVKCLPPQNKPTPAETKTCAKYLSQEIKSVQPQVIVCLGAVAHDAVLSCLAGNERLIKRSAYRFAHAAVHEVAGLRLIDSYHPSRYNTNTGRLTAEMFSAVFAIVRQYV
;
A
#
# COMPACT_ATOMS: atom_id res chain seq x y z
N MET A 1 2.74 -11.41 -23.80
CA MET A 1 2.63 -9.95 -23.92
C MET A 1 2.74 -9.35 -22.52
N GLN A 2 3.98 -9.13 -22.05
CA GLN A 2 4.24 -8.46 -20.78
C GLN A 2 3.93 -6.98 -20.97
N LEU A 3 2.96 -6.45 -20.22
CA LEU A 3 2.67 -5.02 -20.23
C LEU A 3 3.77 -4.30 -19.45
N ASP A 4 4.68 -3.68 -20.19
CA ASP A 4 5.81 -2.87 -19.74
C ASP A 4 5.38 -1.47 -19.25
N ARG A 5 4.18 -1.36 -18.67
CA ARG A 5 3.68 -0.11 -18.12
C ARG A 5 3.69 -0.22 -16.61
N SER A 6 4.74 0.31 -16.01
CA SER A 6 4.69 0.71 -14.60
C SER A 6 3.39 1.49 -14.39
N VAL A 7 2.53 1.00 -13.49
CA VAL A 7 1.34 1.74 -13.04
C VAL A 7 1.73 3.07 -12.37
N TYR A 8 3.02 3.20 -12.04
CA TYR A 8 3.64 4.42 -11.57
C TYR A 8 4.20 5.16 -12.79
N ASP A 9 3.28 5.74 -13.54
CA ASP A 9 3.58 6.73 -14.57
C ASP A 9 4.18 7.98 -13.88
N PRO A 10 5.38 8.46 -14.30
CA PRO A 10 5.98 9.71 -13.82
C PRO A 10 5.22 10.98 -14.24
N ASP A 11 4.07 10.87 -14.88
CA ASP A 11 3.12 11.98 -15.12
C ASP A 11 1.77 11.80 -14.40
N CYS A 12 1.51 10.66 -13.74
CA CYS A 12 0.29 10.46 -12.96
C CYS A 12 0.27 11.39 -11.73
N ARG A 13 -0.68 12.33 -11.69
CA ARG A 13 -0.78 13.38 -10.65
C ARG A 13 -0.69 12.86 -9.20
N ASP A 14 -1.12 11.62 -8.95
CA ASP A 14 -1.03 10.94 -7.64
C ASP A 14 0.20 10.04 -7.45
N CYS A 15 0.80 9.50 -8.53
CA CYS A 15 1.94 8.58 -8.45
C CYS A 15 3.29 9.24 -8.71
N SER A 16 3.31 10.31 -9.50
CA SER A 16 4.52 10.81 -10.14
C SER A 16 5.28 11.86 -9.38
N ARG A 17 4.65 12.55 -8.42
CA ARG A 17 5.40 13.44 -7.54
C ARG A 17 6.05 12.61 -6.46
N LEU A 18 7.22 12.02 -6.74
CA LEU A 18 8.23 11.55 -5.78
C LEU A 18 8.72 12.69 -4.83
N SER A 19 7.85 13.63 -4.43
CA SER A 19 8.22 14.88 -3.77
C SER A 19 7.17 15.46 -2.81
N ALA A 20 6.04 14.80 -2.54
CA ALA A 20 5.22 15.19 -1.40
C ALA A 20 5.61 14.34 -0.19
N ARG A 21 6.14 14.97 0.86
CA ARG A 21 6.24 14.34 2.18
C ARG A 21 4.83 13.98 2.61
N ALA A 22 4.56 12.70 2.83
CA ALA A 22 3.29 12.20 3.34
C ALA A 22 3.55 11.50 4.66
N LYS A 23 2.71 11.73 5.67
CA LYS A 23 2.88 11.10 6.98
C LYS A 23 2.50 9.61 6.95
N LEU A 24 1.57 9.24 6.08
CA LEU A 24 1.09 7.87 5.87
C LEU A 24 1.54 7.33 4.50
N LEU A 25 2.10 6.12 4.49
CA LEU A 25 2.31 5.32 3.28
C LEU A 25 1.50 4.02 3.39
N VAL A 26 0.59 3.76 2.46
CA VAL A 26 -0.13 2.49 2.35
C VAL A 26 0.53 1.64 1.27
N VAL A 27 0.88 0.39 1.62
CA VAL A 27 1.59 -0.55 0.74
C VAL A 27 0.73 -1.79 0.53
N GLY A 28 0.30 -2.00 -0.71
CA GLY A 28 -0.35 -3.23 -1.16
C GLY A 28 0.61 -4.25 -1.76
N LEU A 29 0.04 -5.34 -2.26
CA LEU A 29 0.81 -6.43 -2.88
C LEU A 29 1.33 -6.05 -4.26
N ALA A 30 0.42 -5.81 -5.20
CA ALA A 30 0.68 -5.53 -6.60
C ALA A 30 -0.56 -4.90 -7.26
N PRO A 31 -0.43 -4.26 -8.44
CA PRO A 31 -1.57 -3.84 -9.24
C PRO A 31 -2.55 -4.99 -9.52
N GLY A 32 -3.85 -4.75 -9.32
CA GLY A 32 -4.90 -5.65 -9.75
C GLY A 32 -5.19 -5.52 -11.25
N MET A 33 -5.56 -6.64 -11.90
CA MET A 33 -5.79 -6.71 -13.35
C MET A 33 -6.80 -5.67 -13.87
N HIS A 34 -7.97 -5.61 -13.24
CA HIS A 34 -9.03 -4.64 -13.57
C HIS A 34 -8.94 -3.35 -12.77
N GLY A 35 -8.06 -3.31 -11.76
CA GLY A 35 -7.81 -2.13 -10.95
C GLY A 35 -6.70 -1.28 -11.53
N ALA A 36 -5.65 -1.11 -10.75
CA ALA A 36 -4.56 -0.19 -11.05
C ALA A 36 -3.84 -0.46 -12.39
N ASN A 37 -3.79 -1.71 -12.86
CA ASN A 37 -3.21 -2.04 -14.17
C ASN A 37 -4.04 -1.49 -15.35
N ALA A 38 -5.37 -1.42 -15.20
CA ALA A 38 -6.27 -0.89 -16.22
C ALA A 38 -6.44 0.64 -16.09
N SER A 39 -6.57 1.15 -14.86
CA SER A 39 -6.81 2.57 -14.60
C SER A 39 -5.54 3.43 -14.64
N GLY A 40 -4.37 2.85 -14.37
CA GLY A 40 -3.11 3.60 -14.23
C GLY A 40 -2.99 4.40 -12.92
N ARG A 41 -3.87 4.15 -11.94
CA ARG A 41 -3.79 4.72 -10.59
C ARG A 41 -3.87 3.60 -9.54
N PRO A 42 -2.99 3.57 -8.53
CA PRO A 42 -3.03 2.62 -7.43
C PRO A 42 -4.44 2.52 -6.83
N PHE A 43 -4.85 1.27 -6.60
CA PHE A 43 -6.12 0.92 -5.97
C PHE A 43 -7.34 1.58 -6.62
N THR A 44 -7.36 1.78 -7.93
CA THR A 44 -8.49 2.42 -8.65
C THR A 44 -9.12 1.46 -9.63
N GLY A 45 -10.44 1.30 -9.58
CA GLY A 45 -11.21 0.48 -10.54
C GLY A 45 -11.48 -0.97 -10.12
N ASP A 46 -11.24 -1.33 -8.86
CA ASP A 46 -11.56 -2.66 -8.34
C ASP A 46 -12.24 -2.61 -6.95
N TRP A 47 -12.69 -3.76 -6.45
CA TRP A 47 -13.35 -3.87 -5.13
C TRP A 47 -12.48 -3.36 -3.97
N CYS A 48 -11.15 -3.52 -4.08
CA CYS A 48 -10.20 -3.05 -3.09
C CYS A 48 -10.23 -1.52 -3.00
N SER A 49 -10.44 -0.85 -4.14
CA SER A 49 -10.59 0.60 -4.27
C SER A 49 -11.66 1.18 -3.35
N ASP A 50 -12.88 0.65 -3.42
CA ASP A 50 -14.04 1.26 -2.77
C ASP A 50 -13.87 1.26 -1.24
N LEU A 51 -13.44 0.13 -0.68
CA LEU A 51 -13.18 0.04 0.76
C LEU A 51 -11.99 0.91 1.15
N LEU A 52 -10.89 0.89 0.40
CA LEU A 52 -9.70 1.68 0.73
C LEU A 52 -9.96 3.18 0.68
N TYR A 53 -10.45 3.70 -0.45
CA TYR A 53 -10.69 5.14 -0.59
C TYR A 53 -11.81 5.64 0.32
N GLY A 54 -12.86 4.83 0.53
CA GLY A 54 -13.91 5.17 1.49
C GLY A 54 -13.37 5.31 2.90
N THR A 55 -12.52 4.38 3.34
CA THR A 55 -11.85 4.45 4.64
C THR A 55 -10.86 5.62 4.72
N LEU A 56 -10.03 5.83 3.70
CA LEU A 56 -9.09 6.96 3.69
C LEU A 56 -9.83 8.29 3.80
N HIS A 57 -10.94 8.48 3.08
CA HIS A 57 -11.77 9.68 3.15
C HIS A 57 -12.39 9.86 4.54
N ALA A 58 -12.99 8.80 5.10
CA ALA A 58 -13.58 8.83 6.43
C ALA A 58 -12.57 9.21 7.53
N HIS A 59 -11.30 8.86 7.31
CA HIS A 59 -10.19 9.21 8.20
C HIS A 59 -9.41 10.45 7.75
N GLY A 60 -9.88 11.23 6.76
CA GLY A 60 -9.25 12.49 6.33
C GLY A 60 -7.92 12.38 5.59
N PHE A 61 -7.62 11.22 5.00
CA PHE A 61 -6.44 10.95 4.17
C PHE A 61 -6.71 11.03 2.66
N ALA A 62 -7.97 11.25 2.27
CA ALA A 62 -8.40 11.40 0.88
C ALA A 62 -9.49 12.46 0.77
N LYS A 63 -9.50 13.19 -0.35
CA LYS A 63 -10.49 14.23 -0.65
C LYS A 63 -11.88 13.65 -0.94
N ASN A 64 -11.93 12.58 -1.73
CA ASN A 64 -13.18 11.93 -2.13
C ASN A 64 -13.20 10.47 -1.63
N PRO A 65 -14.40 9.92 -1.34
CA PRO A 65 -14.56 8.54 -0.87
C PRO A 65 -14.37 7.48 -1.95
N ARG A 66 -14.24 7.87 -3.22
CA ARG A 66 -14.05 6.96 -4.35
C ARG A 66 -12.99 7.52 -5.29
N SER A 67 -12.27 6.60 -5.93
CA SER A 67 -11.39 6.87 -7.07
C SER A 67 -11.99 6.15 -8.28
N LEU A 68 -12.49 6.91 -9.25
CA LEU A 68 -13.23 6.41 -10.40
C LEU A 68 -12.30 6.23 -11.61
N SER A 69 -11.33 7.13 -11.78
CA SER A 69 -10.38 7.07 -12.89
C SER A 69 -9.10 7.83 -12.55
N ARG A 70 -8.02 7.63 -13.32
CA ARG A 70 -6.77 8.38 -13.15
C ARG A 70 -6.95 9.90 -13.29
N ASP A 71 -7.95 10.34 -14.05
CA ASP A 71 -8.14 11.73 -14.44
C ASP A 71 -9.29 12.42 -13.67
N ASP A 72 -9.85 11.75 -12.65
CA ASP A 72 -10.85 12.37 -11.77
C ASP A 72 -10.20 13.39 -10.80
N ASP A 73 -11.03 14.02 -9.97
CA ASP A 73 -10.61 15.07 -9.04
C ASP A 73 -10.12 14.55 -7.68
N GLN A 74 -9.86 13.24 -7.56
CA GLN A 74 -9.36 12.64 -6.33
C GLN A 74 -7.98 13.20 -5.97
N ALA A 75 -7.76 13.34 -4.65
CA ALA A 75 -6.47 13.73 -4.10
C ALA A 75 -6.27 13.05 -2.74
N LEU A 76 -5.02 12.71 -2.42
CA LEU A 76 -4.62 12.22 -1.10
C LEU A 76 -4.12 13.35 -0.22
N ILE A 77 -4.40 13.27 1.09
CA ILE A 77 -4.04 14.27 2.10
C ILE A 77 -3.11 13.59 3.10
N ASP A 78 -1.85 14.05 3.21
CA ASP A 78 -0.80 13.44 4.05
C ASP A 78 -0.63 11.92 3.87
N CYS A 79 -1.08 11.39 2.73
CA CYS A 79 -1.13 9.96 2.44
C CYS A 79 -0.57 9.68 1.05
N ARG A 80 0.07 8.52 0.89
CA ARG A 80 0.47 7.98 -0.40
C ARG A 80 0.16 6.49 -0.50
N LEU A 81 -0.22 6.04 -1.69
CA LEU A 81 -0.50 4.65 -1.98
C LEU A 81 0.57 4.06 -2.90
N THR A 82 1.01 2.84 -2.62
CA THR A 82 1.95 2.08 -3.46
C THR A 82 1.76 0.58 -3.28
N ASN A 83 2.57 -0.22 -3.99
CA ASN A 83 2.62 -1.67 -3.86
C ASN A 83 4.06 -2.19 -3.74
N ALA A 84 4.21 -3.36 -3.13
CA ALA A 84 5.48 -4.07 -3.04
C ALA A 84 6.03 -4.48 -4.42
N VAL A 85 5.15 -4.96 -5.30
CA VAL A 85 5.45 -5.26 -6.71
C VAL A 85 4.80 -4.23 -7.62
N LYS A 86 5.54 -3.76 -8.62
CA LYS A 86 5.14 -2.59 -9.41
C LYS A 86 4.31 -2.90 -10.66
N CYS A 87 4.31 -4.16 -11.08
CA CYS A 87 3.60 -4.66 -12.26
C CYS A 87 2.59 -5.72 -11.85
N LEU A 88 1.55 -5.94 -12.67
CA LEU A 88 0.58 -7.02 -12.47
C LEU A 88 1.27 -8.39 -12.58
N PRO A 89 1.36 -9.19 -11.50
CA PRO A 89 1.95 -10.51 -11.58
C PRO A 89 0.94 -11.54 -12.12
N PRO A 90 1.40 -12.63 -12.74
CA PRO A 90 0.53 -13.74 -13.11
C PRO A 90 -0.32 -14.21 -11.93
N GLN A 91 -1.63 -14.42 -12.17
CA GLN A 91 -2.59 -14.88 -11.16
C GLN A 91 -2.68 -14.01 -9.88
N ASN A 92 -2.24 -12.74 -9.94
CA ASN A 92 -2.14 -11.83 -8.78
C ASN A 92 -1.23 -12.37 -7.65
N LYS A 93 -0.25 -13.23 -7.99
CA LYS A 93 0.68 -13.85 -7.03
C LYS A 93 2.12 -13.59 -7.47
N PRO A 94 2.79 -12.57 -6.90
CA PRO A 94 4.18 -12.31 -7.24
C PRO A 94 5.10 -13.42 -6.71
N THR A 95 6.10 -13.73 -7.51
CA THR A 95 7.21 -14.62 -7.15
C THR A 95 8.20 -13.90 -6.23
N PRO A 96 9.02 -14.63 -5.46
CA PRO A 96 10.10 -14.02 -4.68
C PRO A 96 11.09 -13.20 -5.53
N ALA A 97 11.32 -13.62 -6.78
CA ALA A 97 12.19 -12.91 -7.72
C ALA A 97 11.60 -11.56 -8.15
N GLU A 98 10.29 -11.50 -8.42
CA GLU A 98 9.60 -10.24 -8.74
C GLU A 98 9.62 -9.28 -7.54
N THR A 99 9.34 -9.78 -6.34
CA THR A 99 9.42 -8.97 -5.10
C THR A 99 10.83 -8.43 -4.88
N LYS A 100 11.87 -9.27 -5.03
CA LYS A 100 13.27 -8.84 -4.93
C LYS A 100 13.63 -7.79 -5.98
N THR A 101 13.16 -7.95 -7.21
CA THR A 101 13.40 -7.00 -8.31
C THR A 101 12.73 -5.65 -8.03
N CYS A 102 11.51 -5.66 -7.49
CA CYS A 102 10.77 -4.45 -7.17
C CYS A 102 11.21 -3.77 -5.86
N ALA A 103 11.93 -4.47 -4.98
CA ALA A 103 12.35 -3.95 -3.68
C ALA A 103 13.15 -2.65 -3.77
N LYS A 104 13.96 -2.46 -4.83
CA LYS A 104 14.71 -1.21 -5.06
C LYS A 104 13.79 0.00 -5.23
N TYR A 105 12.66 -0.16 -5.93
CA TYR A 105 11.69 0.91 -6.15
C TYR A 105 10.91 1.22 -4.87
N LEU A 106 10.44 0.18 -4.16
CA LEU A 106 9.79 0.38 -2.86
C LEU A 106 10.72 1.06 -1.84
N SER A 107 11.98 0.66 -1.79
CA SER A 107 12.98 1.28 -0.91
C SER A 107 13.21 2.75 -1.26
N GLN A 108 13.26 3.10 -2.55
CA GLN A 108 13.39 4.49 -2.99
C GLN A 108 12.14 5.31 -2.64
N GLU A 109 10.94 4.75 -2.81
CA GLU A 109 9.69 5.41 -2.42
C GLU A 109 9.63 5.69 -0.92
N ILE A 110 9.96 4.70 -0.07
CA ILE A 110 9.98 4.88 1.40
C ILE A 110 10.97 6.00 1.77
N LYS A 111 12.16 6.01 1.17
CA LYS A 111 13.18 7.05 1.41
C LYS A 111 12.76 8.44 0.92
N SER A 112 12.05 8.51 -0.19
CA SER A 112 11.55 9.76 -0.78
C SER A 112 10.39 10.35 0.02
N VAL A 113 9.43 9.50 0.42
CA VAL A 113 8.24 9.93 1.16
C VAL A 113 8.57 10.29 2.60
N GLN A 114 9.50 9.57 3.23
CA GLN A 114 9.83 9.68 4.65
C GLN A 114 8.58 9.61 5.55
N PRO A 115 7.77 8.54 5.45
CA PRO A 115 6.52 8.44 6.21
C PRO A 115 6.81 8.33 7.70
N GLN A 116 5.82 8.66 8.53
CA GLN A 116 5.83 8.37 9.98
C GLN A 116 5.20 6.99 10.25
N VAL A 117 4.18 6.65 9.46
CA VAL A 117 3.44 5.39 9.55
C VAL A 117 3.36 4.72 8.18
N ILE A 118 3.59 3.40 8.16
CA ILE A 118 3.39 2.56 6.99
C ILE A 118 2.28 1.54 7.29
N VAL A 119 1.22 1.51 6.48
CA VAL A 119 0.18 0.48 6.56
C VAL A 119 0.45 -0.60 5.51
N CYS A 120 0.60 -1.85 5.94
CA CYS A 120 0.84 -3.00 5.09
C CYS A 120 -0.43 -3.81 4.86
N LEU A 121 -0.88 -3.89 3.61
CA LEU A 121 -2.07 -4.63 3.21
C LEU A 121 -1.69 -6.08 2.85
N GLY A 122 -1.60 -6.93 3.88
CA GLY A 122 -1.28 -8.35 3.79
C GLY A 122 0.19 -8.67 4.08
N ALA A 123 0.44 -9.95 4.41
CA ALA A 123 1.74 -10.44 4.87
C ALA A 123 2.88 -10.20 3.86
N VAL A 124 2.61 -10.32 2.56
CA VAL A 124 3.63 -10.12 1.53
C VAL A 124 4.07 -8.65 1.44
N ALA A 125 3.13 -7.70 1.59
CA ALA A 125 3.45 -6.28 1.64
C ALA A 125 4.28 -5.95 2.91
N HIS A 126 3.84 -6.49 4.05
CA HIS A 126 4.57 -6.41 5.31
C HIS A 126 6.01 -6.91 5.21
N ASP A 127 6.20 -8.11 4.66
CA ASP A 127 7.51 -8.73 4.48
C ASP A 127 8.42 -7.93 3.54
N ALA A 128 7.85 -7.36 2.47
CA ALA A 128 8.57 -6.53 1.53
C ALA A 128 9.04 -5.22 2.19
N VAL A 129 8.18 -4.57 2.98
CA VAL A 129 8.54 -3.35 3.73
C VAL A 129 9.63 -3.66 4.77
N LEU A 130 9.48 -4.71 5.58
CA LEU A 130 10.51 -5.12 6.53
C LEU A 130 11.86 -5.36 5.86
N SER A 131 11.85 -5.99 4.69
CA SER A 131 13.06 -6.25 3.92
C SER A 131 13.70 -4.96 3.38
N CYS A 132 12.89 -3.97 2.99
CA CYS A 132 13.39 -2.64 2.58
C CYS A 132 13.97 -1.87 3.77
N LEU A 133 13.33 -1.92 4.94
CA LEU A 133 13.79 -1.25 6.16
C LEU A 133 15.06 -1.90 6.74
N ALA A 134 15.21 -3.23 6.60
CA ALA A 134 16.39 -3.94 7.08
C ALA A 134 17.66 -3.56 6.33
N GLY A 135 17.52 -3.12 5.07
CA GLY A 135 18.62 -2.81 4.17
C GLY A 135 19.65 -3.95 4.09
N ASN A 136 20.92 -3.57 3.92
CA ASN A 136 22.03 -4.53 3.90
C ASN A 136 22.52 -4.91 5.31
N GLU A 137 22.09 -4.19 6.34
CA GLU A 137 22.63 -4.32 7.70
C GLU A 137 22.04 -5.50 8.47
N ARG A 138 20.95 -6.12 7.97
CA ARG A 138 20.32 -7.35 8.51
C ARG A 138 20.00 -7.31 10.01
N LEU A 139 19.93 -6.12 10.63
CA LEU A 139 19.65 -5.96 12.05
C LEU A 139 18.19 -6.26 12.42
N ILE A 140 17.29 -6.23 11.44
CA ILE A 140 15.85 -6.48 11.64
C ILE A 140 15.56 -7.97 11.49
N LYS A 141 15.31 -8.64 12.62
CA LYS A 141 14.85 -10.03 12.65
C LYS A 141 13.36 -10.09 12.31
N ARG A 142 13.01 -10.60 11.12
CA ARG A 142 11.60 -10.75 10.69
C ARG A 142 10.73 -11.52 11.69
N SER A 143 11.30 -12.47 12.42
CA SER A 143 10.58 -13.23 13.45
C SER A 143 10.09 -12.39 14.64
N ALA A 144 10.68 -11.21 14.87
CA ALA A 144 10.25 -10.26 15.90
C ALA A 144 9.05 -9.41 15.45
N TYR A 145 8.77 -9.36 14.15
CA TYR A 145 7.73 -8.54 13.54
C TYR A 145 6.80 -9.45 12.77
N ARG A 146 6.01 -10.26 13.49
CA ARG A 146 5.09 -11.20 12.83
C ARG A 146 3.85 -10.46 12.37
N PHE A 147 3.48 -10.67 11.11
CA PHE A 147 2.24 -10.13 10.55
C PHE A 147 1.01 -10.63 11.33
N ALA A 148 0.16 -9.70 11.75
CA ALA A 148 -1.20 -9.97 12.23
C ALA A 148 -2.08 -8.74 11.99
N HIS A 149 -3.37 -8.91 11.70
CA HIS A 149 -4.24 -7.75 11.48
C HIS A 149 -4.30 -6.84 12.72
N ALA A 150 -4.20 -5.53 12.48
CA ALA A 150 -4.09 -4.47 13.47
C ALA A 150 -2.83 -4.51 14.36
N ALA A 151 -1.83 -5.37 14.03
CA ALA A 151 -0.55 -5.33 14.72
C ALA A 151 0.18 -4.02 14.41
N VAL A 152 0.79 -3.44 15.44
CA VAL A 152 1.63 -2.23 15.35
C VAL A 152 3.04 -2.62 15.75
N HIS A 153 4.00 -2.37 14.86
CA HIS A 153 5.41 -2.64 15.07
C HIS A 153 6.21 -1.35 15.01
N GLU A 154 7.16 -1.19 15.91
CA GLU A 154 8.16 -0.13 15.81
C GLU A 154 9.43 -0.68 15.15
N VAL A 155 9.76 -0.14 13.97
CA VAL A 155 10.80 -0.67 13.10
C VAL A 155 11.61 0.49 12.55
N ALA A 156 12.90 0.57 12.90
CA ALA A 156 13.81 1.62 12.42
C ALA A 156 13.27 3.06 12.64
N GLY A 157 12.61 3.30 13.79
CA GLY A 157 12.02 4.60 14.13
C GLY A 157 10.69 4.92 13.44
N LEU A 158 10.12 3.96 12.69
CA LEU A 158 8.84 4.06 12.01
C LEU A 158 7.80 3.14 12.65
N ARG A 159 6.52 3.46 12.46
CA ARG A 159 5.43 2.56 12.82
C ARG A 159 4.94 1.80 11.60
N LEU A 160 5.02 0.47 11.67
CA LEU A 160 4.49 -0.44 10.67
C LEU A 160 3.18 -1.03 11.22
N ILE A 161 2.06 -0.76 10.55
CA ILE A 161 0.75 -1.24 10.95
C ILE A 161 0.23 -2.23 9.93
N ASP A 162 -0.20 -3.39 10.39
CA ASP A 162 -0.65 -4.47 9.53
C ASP A 162 -2.15 -4.48 9.36
N SER A 163 -2.61 -4.78 8.15
CA SER A 163 -3.99 -5.14 7.89
C SER A 163 -4.05 -6.37 7.01
N TYR A 164 -5.08 -7.22 7.19
CA TYR A 164 -5.48 -8.09 6.10
C TYR A 164 -5.78 -7.26 4.84
N HIS A 165 -5.49 -7.83 3.68
CA HIS A 165 -5.75 -7.16 2.42
C HIS A 165 -7.27 -6.96 2.21
N PRO A 166 -7.75 -5.79 1.78
CA PRO A 166 -9.17 -5.54 1.50
C PRO A 166 -9.64 -6.16 0.18
N SER A 167 -9.27 -7.43 -0.06
CA SER A 167 -9.71 -8.18 -1.23
C SER A 167 -11.18 -8.58 -1.09
N ARG A 168 -11.85 -8.80 -2.23
CA ARG A 168 -13.20 -9.36 -2.28
C ARG A 168 -13.31 -10.70 -1.53
N TYR A 169 -12.27 -11.52 -1.59
CA TYR A 169 -12.23 -12.80 -0.86
C TYR A 169 -12.26 -12.58 0.66
N ASN A 170 -11.40 -11.71 1.20
CA ASN A 170 -11.34 -11.48 2.66
C ASN A 170 -12.62 -10.81 3.19
N THR A 171 -13.20 -9.91 2.40
CA THR A 171 -14.45 -9.21 2.77
C THR A 171 -15.67 -10.13 2.69
N ASN A 172 -15.82 -10.92 1.62
CA ASN A 172 -16.92 -11.87 1.50
C ASN A 172 -16.88 -13.00 2.54
N THR A 173 -15.69 -13.42 2.97
CA THR A 173 -15.52 -14.50 3.96
C THR A 173 -15.60 -14.00 5.41
N GLY A 174 -15.72 -12.69 5.64
CA GLY A 174 -15.70 -12.10 6.98
C GLY A 174 -14.31 -12.11 7.64
N ARG A 175 -13.26 -12.55 6.93
CA ARG A 175 -11.87 -12.47 7.43
C ARG A 175 -11.44 -11.03 7.68
N LEU A 176 -12.03 -10.08 6.96
CA LEU A 176 -11.88 -8.65 7.18
C LEU A 176 -13.23 -7.97 6.94
N THR A 177 -13.75 -7.27 7.94
CA THR A 177 -14.93 -6.40 7.77
C THR A 177 -14.53 -4.95 7.52
N ALA A 178 -15.48 -4.12 7.10
CA ALA A 178 -15.23 -2.69 6.90
C ALA A 178 -14.88 -1.98 8.22
N GLU A 179 -15.49 -2.39 9.34
CA GLU A 179 -15.22 -1.86 10.68
C GLU A 179 -13.81 -2.23 11.13
N MET A 180 -13.41 -3.49 10.95
CA MET A 180 -12.05 -3.96 11.23
C MET A 180 -11.01 -3.16 10.41
N PHE A 181 -11.30 -2.95 9.12
CA PHE A 181 -10.42 -2.19 8.26
C PHE A 181 -10.34 -0.71 8.68
N SER A 182 -11.47 -0.09 9.00
CA SER A 182 -11.53 1.29 9.51
C SER A 182 -10.77 1.46 10.83
N ALA A 183 -10.85 0.48 11.73
CA ALA A 183 -10.13 0.50 13.01
C ALA A 183 -8.61 0.59 12.83
N VAL A 184 -8.04 0.00 11.77
CA VAL A 184 -6.61 0.15 11.44
C VAL A 184 -6.26 1.61 11.20
N PHE A 185 -7.08 2.36 10.47
CA PHE A 185 -6.83 3.78 10.18
C PHE A 185 -7.13 4.68 11.38
N ALA A 186 -8.00 4.27 12.30
CA ALA A 186 -8.14 4.91 13.59
C ALA A 186 -6.85 4.81 14.42
N ILE A 187 -6.15 3.67 14.36
CA ILE A 187 -4.82 3.51 15.00
C ILE A 187 -3.80 4.43 14.31
N VAL A 188 -3.78 4.49 12.97
CA VAL A 188 -2.89 5.40 12.23
C VAL A 188 -3.02 6.84 12.75
N ARG A 189 -4.25 7.32 12.98
CA ARG A 189 -4.52 8.68 13.46
C ARG A 189 -3.98 8.99 14.86
N GLN A 190 -3.61 7.98 15.65
CA GLN A 190 -2.94 8.21 16.93
C GLN A 190 -1.48 8.66 16.75
N TYR A 191 -0.95 8.56 15.53
CA TYR A 191 0.47 8.75 15.25
C TYR A 191 0.78 9.82 14.19
N VAL A 192 -0.22 10.42 13.53
CA VAL A 192 -0.02 11.39 12.42
C VAL A 192 -0.95 12.60 12.46
#